data_AF-A0A7Y9RYE6-F1
#
_entry.id   AF-A0A7Y9RYE6-F1
#
_cell.length_a   1.000
_cell.length_b   1.000
_cell.length_c   1.000
_cell.angle_alpha   90.00
_cell.angle_beta   90.00
_cell.angle_gamma   90.00
#
_symmetry.space_group_name_H-M   'P 1'
#
loop_
_entity.id
_entity.type
_entity.pdbx_description
1 polymer ?
#
loop_
_entity_poly.entity_id
_entity_poly.type
_entity_poly.pdbx_seq_one_letter_code
_entity_poly.pdbx_strand_id
1 'polypeptide(L)'
;MRADVVSIFPDYLRPLELSLPGKAQQKGLLDLRVHDLRQWTHDRHRTVDDTPYGGGAGMVMRPEPWGEALDALEVEGATVVVPTPSGRPFTQAMARELAGRDRLVVLCGRYEGIDARVLEHAAARTELLEVSLGDYVLNGGEVAALALLEAVVRLLPGFMGNPASLVEESHEDGLLEYPVYTKPAAWRGLEVPAVLLSGDHGAIAAWRAAQSRRRTAERRPDLLTATTAPGELLVRPAVRADAGELLTLQRACWLTEQQENPGVHIPAAHETLAEVVDGLAAWSTYVVRDGARLVGSVRARPEVAGSTVWEVGRLMVAPDRQGGGLGRRLLEHALDVAPDAVTSYRLLTGRGSVRNHRLYRAAGFRARPELDAPDGAVWFTRPRRR
;
A
#
# COMPACT_ATOMS: atom_id res chain seq x y z
N MET A 1 14.06 14.33 21.11
CA MET A 1 14.51 14.55 19.72
C MET A 1 14.97 15.99 19.56
N ARG A 2 16.03 16.24 18.79
CA ARG A 2 16.45 17.57 18.34
C ARG A 2 16.11 17.76 16.86
N ALA A 3 15.56 18.91 16.48
CA ALA A 3 15.30 19.29 15.11
C ALA A 3 15.91 20.67 14.83
N ASP A 4 16.88 20.74 13.91
CA ASP A 4 17.39 22.00 13.38
C ASP A 4 16.72 22.28 12.03
N VAL A 5 16.18 23.48 11.81
CA VAL A 5 15.58 23.89 10.53
C VAL A 5 16.36 25.07 9.99
N VAL A 6 16.88 24.95 8.77
CA VAL A 6 17.62 26.03 8.11
C VAL A 6 16.75 26.60 7.00
N SER A 7 16.48 27.90 7.06
CA SER A 7 15.61 28.60 6.10
C SER A 7 16.03 30.07 5.99
N ILE A 8 15.66 30.70 4.88
CA ILE A 8 15.77 32.15 4.73
C ILE A 8 14.51 32.89 5.22
N PHE A 9 13.52 32.18 5.78
CA PHE A 9 12.34 32.73 6.44
C PHE A 9 12.09 32.05 7.79
N PRO A 10 12.94 32.26 8.81
CA PRO A 10 12.76 31.65 10.13
C PRO A 10 11.35 31.86 10.72
N ASP A 11 10.77 33.05 10.54
CA ASP A 11 9.44 33.39 11.04
C ASP A 11 8.32 32.50 10.48
N TYR A 12 8.55 31.86 9.32
CA TYR A 12 7.61 30.92 8.71
C TYR A 12 7.41 29.67 9.59
N LEU A 13 8.40 29.34 10.44
CA LEU A 13 8.40 28.15 11.29
C LEU A 13 7.80 28.39 12.68
N ARG A 14 7.43 29.64 13.02
CA ARG A 14 6.78 29.99 14.29
C ARG A 14 5.53 29.18 14.64
N PRO A 15 4.71 28.67 13.69
CA PRO A 15 3.62 27.77 14.03
C PRO A 15 4.01 26.53 14.85
N LEU A 16 5.26 26.07 14.78
CA LEU A 16 5.77 24.94 15.59
C LEU A 16 5.94 25.28 17.08
N GLU A 17 5.88 26.56 17.45
CA GLU A 17 5.86 27.02 18.84
C GLU A 17 4.46 26.96 19.44
N LEU A 18 3.43 26.76 18.61
CA LEU A 18 2.03 26.75 19.03
C LEU A 18 1.55 25.33 19.35
N SER A 19 0.38 25.25 20.01
CA SER A 19 -0.39 24.00 20.19
C SER A 19 0.45 22.84 20.76
N LEU A 20 0.28 21.62 20.23
CA LEU A 20 0.93 20.41 20.71
C LEU A 20 2.46 20.38 20.46
N PRO A 21 2.99 20.81 19.30
CA PRO A 21 4.44 20.96 19.12
C PRO A 21 5.07 21.91 20.16
N GLY A 22 4.45 23.06 20.43
CA GLY A 22 4.90 23.97 21.48
C GLY A 22 4.89 23.35 22.88
N LYS A 23 3.85 22.57 23.21
CA LYS A 23 3.81 21.81 24.47
C LYS A 23 4.89 20.73 24.54
N ALA A 24 5.24 20.10 23.42
CA ALA A 24 6.32 19.11 23.37
C ALA A 24 7.68 19.75 23.66
N GLN A 25 7.92 20.97 23.16
CA GLN A 25 9.10 21.75 23.51
C GLN A 25 9.14 22.09 25.01
N GLN A 26 8.04 22.58 25.58
CA GLN A 26 7.95 22.90 27.01
C GLN A 26 8.19 21.68 27.92
N LYS A 27 7.83 20.48 27.45
CA LYS A 27 8.07 19.21 28.14
C LYS A 27 9.47 18.62 27.87
N GLY A 28 10.30 19.27 27.06
CA GLY A 28 11.63 18.78 26.69
C GLY A 28 11.62 17.56 25.76
N LEU A 29 10.48 17.24 25.13
CA LEU A 29 10.39 16.13 24.16
C LEU A 29 11.02 16.51 22.80
N LEU A 30 10.94 17.80 22.46
CA LEU A 30 11.46 18.40 21.24
C LEU A 30 12.38 19.59 21.57
N ASP A 31 13.62 19.54 21.09
CA ASP A 31 14.51 20.71 21.00
C ASP A 31 14.47 21.21 19.55
N LEU A 32 13.63 22.22 19.26
CA LEU A 32 13.50 22.82 17.94
C LEU A 32 14.36 24.08 17.84
N ARG A 33 15.22 24.13 16.83
CA ARG A 33 16.08 25.28 16.55
C ARG A 33 15.90 25.72 15.12
N VAL A 34 15.61 27.00 14.90
CA VAL A 34 15.40 27.56 13.57
C VAL A 34 16.53 28.54 13.28
N HIS A 35 17.19 28.35 12.14
CA HIS A 35 18.40 29.08 11.75
C HIS A 35 18.15 29.86 10.45
N ASP A 36 18.50 31.16 10.45
CA ASP A 36 18.49 31.97 9.23
C ASP A 36 19.74 31.65 8.41
N LEU A 37 19.58 31.06 7.22
CA LEU A 37 20.71 30.72 6.35
C LEU A 37 21.61 31.93 6.05
N ARG A 38 21.03 33.14 6.03
CA ARG A 38 21.76 34.39 5.82
C ARG A 38 22.75 34.75 6.94
N GLN A 39 22.86 33.95 7.99
CA GLN A 39 23.89 34.12 9.02
C GLN A 39 25.27 33.65 8.52
N TRP A 40 25.30 32.77 7.52
CA TRP A 40 26.49 32.20 6.91
C TRP A 40 26.83 32.85 5.56
N THR A 41 26.50 34.13 5.41
CA THR A 41 26.82 34.94 4.22
C THR A 41 27.80 36.04 4.61
N HIS A 42 28.76 36.35 3.75
CA HIS A 42 29.84 37.30 4.05
C HIS A 42 29.75 38.62 3.29
N ASP A 43 28.81 38.74 2.36
CA ASP A 43 28.59 39.98 1.61
C ASP A 43 27.60 40.91 2.33
N ARG A 44 27.69 42.21 2.03
CA ARG A 44 26.84 43.25 2.62
C ARG A 44 25.34 42.99 2.40
N HIS A 45 24.97 42.33 1.31
CA HIS A 45 23.58 42.10 0.94
C HIS A 45 23.02 40.78 1.50
N ARG A 46 23.85 39.99 2.19
CA ARG A 46 23.51 38.68 2.74
C ARG A 46 22.93 37.74 1.68
N THR A 47 23.64 37.65 0.56
CA THR A 47 23.19 36.98 -0.67
C THR A 47 23.30 35.47 -0.55
N VAL A 48 22.18 34.76 -0.72
CA VAL A 48 22.08 33.30 -0.59
C VAL A 48 21.83 32.59 -1.92
N ASP A 49 21.71 33.32 -3.02
CA ASP A 49 21.32 32.81 -4.32
C ASP A 49 22.08 33.52 -5.45
N ASP A 50 22.19 32.85 -6.60
CA ASP A 50 22.79 33.39 -7.82
C ASP A 50 22.12 32.76 -9.06
N THR A 51 22.41 33.28 -10.24
CA THR A 51 21.94 32.75 -11.52
C THR A 51 22.45 31.33 -11.78
N PRO A 52 21.64 30.45 -12.40
CA PRO A 52 22.05 29.08 -12.69
C PRO A 52 23.12 29.00 -13.79
N TYR A 53 24.10 28.12 -13.60
CA TYR A 53 24.97 27.68 -14.71
C TYR A 53 24.14 26.97 -15.79
N GLY A 54 24.48 27.20 -17.06
CA GLY A 54 23.71 26.68 -18.20
C GLY A 54 22.59 27.60 -18.68
N GLY A 55 22.35 28.72 -18.00
CA GLY A 55 21.26 29.65 -18.29
C GLY A 55 19.90 29.14 -17.79
N GLY A 56 18.85 29.92 -18.01
CA GLY A 56 17.50 29.67 -17.48
C GLY A 56 16.96 30.87 -16.71
N ALA A 57 15.66 30.85 -16.45
CA ALA A 57 15.03 31.83 -15.57
C ALA A 57 15.18 31.37 -14.10
N GLY A 58 15.11 32.32 -13.17
CA GLY A 58 15.17 32.04 -11.73
C GLY A 58 16.56 32.14 -11.13
N MET A 59 16.65 31.74 -9.86
CA MET A 59 17.87 31.79 -9.04
C MET A 59 18.08 30.43 -8.37
N VAL A 60 19.32 30.05 -8.10
CA VAL A 60 19.70 28.83 -7.39
C VAL A 60 20.42 29.23 -6.11
N MET A 61 20.08 28.59 -4.99
CA MET A 61 20.72 28.89 -3.72
C MET A 61 22.18 28.45 -3.74
N ARG A 62 23.07 29.38 -3.39
CA ARG A 62 24.52 29.24 -3.44
C ARG A 62 25.02 28.16 -2.47
N PRO A 63 26.06 27.40 -2.84
CA PRO A 63 26.55 26.31 -2.01
C PRO A 63 27.25 26.77 -0.73
N GLU A 64 27.91 27.94 -0.72
CA GLU A 64 28.78 28.34 0.39
C GLU A 64 28.02 28.55 1.72
N PRO A 65 26.91 29.32 1.76
CA PRO A 65 26.15 29.47 3.01
C PRO A 65 25.60 28.15 3.55
N TRP A 66 25.20 27.24 2.65
CA TRP A 66 24.73 25.91 3.05
C TRP A 66 25.86 25.04 3.60
N GLY A 67 27.04 25.05 2.96
CA GLY A 67 28.22 24.32 3.46
C GLY A 67 28.61 24.77 4.86
N GLU A 68 28.72 26.09 5.07
CA GLU A 68 29.03 26.66 6.39
C GLU A 68 27.94 26.38 7.44
N ALA A 69 26.66 26.39 7.05
CA ALA A 69 25.58 25.98 7.94
C ALA A 69 25.69 24.51 8.36
N LEU A 70 25.98 23.61 7.42
CA LEU A 70 26.17 22.19 7.70
C LEU A 70 27.41 21.94 8.57
N ASP A 71 28.48 22.73 8.41
CA ASP A 71 29.67 22.67 9.26
C ASP A 71 29.35 23.16 10.69
N ALA A 72 28.72 24.33 10.81
CA ALA A 72 28.36 24.93 12.11
C ALA A 72 27.35 24.08 12.90
N LEU A 73 26.50 23.33 12.19
CA LEU A 73 25.54 22.43 12.81
C LEU A 73 26.13 21.06 13.17
N GLU A 74 27.36 20.74 12.77
CA GLU A 74 28.00 19.43 13.05
C GLU A 74 27.04 18.28 12.72
N VAL A 75 26.67 18.16 11.43
CA VAL A 75 25.58 17.27 10.98
C VAL A 75 25.93 15.77 11.05
N GLU A 76 27.15 15.42 11.43
CA GLU A 76 27.58 14.03 11.65
C GLU A 76 26.65 13.32 12.66
N GLY A 77 26.03 12.22 12.22
CA GLY A 77 25.08 11.44 13.03
C GLY A 77 23.65 11.99 13.07
N ALA A 78 23.36 13.10 12.38
CA ALA A 78 22.00 13.59 12.16
C ALA A 78 21.42 13.06 10.83
N THR A 79 20.10 12.94 10.74
CA THR A 79 19.44 12.72 9.45
C THR A 79 19.13 14.08 8.81
N VAL A 80 19.76 14.38 7.68
CA VAL A 80 19.48 15.59 6.89
C VAL A 80 18.28 15.33 5.99
N VAL A 81 17.28 16.20 6.05
CA VAL A 81 16.06 16.11 5.26
C VAL A 81 15.96 17.34 4.36
N VAL A 82 15.78 17.11 3.06
CA VAL A 82 15.65 18.18 2.06
C VAL A 82 14.27 18.10 1.44
N PRO A 83 13.35 19.01 1.77
CA PRO A 83 12.07 19.09 1.09
C PRO A 83 12.26 19.50 -0.38
N THR A 84 11.86 18.63 -1.30
CA THR A 84 11.93 18.85 -2.75
C THR A 84 10.82 18.07 -3.47
N PRO A 85 10.16 18.62 -4.50
CA PRO A 85 9.15 17.89 -5.26
C PRO A 85 9.70 16.64 -5.98
N SER A 86 11.02 16.56 -6.24
CA SER A 86 11.69 15.38 -6.81
C SER A 86 12.00 14.28 -5.80
N GLY A 87 11.75 14.54 -4.51
CA GLY A 87 12.04 13.60 -3.43
C GLY A 87 11.06 12.44 -3.33
N ARG A 88 11.34 11.51 -2.43
CA ARG A 88 10.41 10.41 -2.12
C ARG A 88 9.13 10.99 -1.49
N PRO A 89 7.92 10.60 -1.91
CA PRO A 89 6.70 11.06 -1.27
C PRO A 89 6.68 10.77 0.22
N PHE A 90 6.34 11.79 1.02
CA PHE A 90 6.23 11.68 2.46
C PHE A 90 5.04 10.80 2.84
N THR A 91 5.27 9.84 3.74
CA THR A 91 4.25 8.88 4.19
C THR A 91 4.27 8.76 5.70
N GLN A 92 3.18 8.23 6.27
CA GLN A 92 3.10 7.96 7.70
C GLN A 92 4.18 6.96 8.17
N ALA A 93 4.56 6.00 7.33
CA ALA A 93 5.67 5.09 7.61
C ALA A 93 7.00 5.83 7.73
N MET A 94 7.28 6.75 6.80
CA MET A 94 8.47 7.61 6.87
C MET A 94 8.44 8.52 8.10
N ALA A 95 7.28 9.05 8.49
CA ALA A 95 7.14 9.83 9.72
C ALA A 95 7.53 9.02 10.97
N ARG A 96 7.12 7.74 11.05
CA ARG A 96 7.53 6.83 12.14
C ARG A 96 9.03 6.54 12.11
N GLU A 97 9.61 6.31 10.93
CA GLU A 97 11.07 6.12 10.78
C GLU A 97 11.85 7.35 11.26
N LEU A 98 11.40 8.55 10.91
CA LEU A 98 12.00 9.81 11.32
C LEU A 98 11.79 10.09 12.83
N ALA A 99 10.65 9.69 13.39
CA ALA A 99 10.37 9.81 14.83
C ALA A 99 11.33 9.01 15.70
N GLY A 100 11.92 7.93 15.15
CA GLY A 100 12.95 7.14 15.81
C GLY A 100 14.36 7.73 15.76
N ARG A 101 14.57 8.87 15.08
CA ARG A 101 15.88 9.52 14.98
C ARG A 101 16.10 10.50 16.12
N ASP A 102 17.33 10.54 16.65
CA ASP A 102 17.66 11.46 17.73
C ASP A 102 17.72 12.91 17.25
N ARG A 103 18.22 13.12 16.02
CA ARG A 103 18.47 14.43 15.45
C ARG A 103 18.09 14.52 13.97
N LEU A 104 17.29 15.53 13.64
CA LEU A 104 16.92 15.90 12.27
C LEU A 104 17.47 17.28 11.92
N VAL A 105 17.93 17.45 10.67
CA VAL A 105 18.32 18.76 10.12
C VAL A 105 17.55 18.99 8.81
N VAL A 106 16.64 19.95 8.78
CA VAL A 106 15.77 20.20 7.62
C VAL A 106 16.27 21.41 6.83
N LEU A 107 16.60 21.21 5.55
CA LEU A 107 17.13 22.26 4.66
C LEU A 107 16.02 22.81 3.76
N CYS A 108 15.47 23.98 4.09
CA CYS A 108 14.37 24.57 3.33
C CYS A 108 14.88 25.33 2.10
N GLY A 109 14.81 24.68 0.93
CA GLY A 109 15.12 25.31 -0.36
C GLY A 109 14.09 26.38 -0.78
N ARG A 110 14.56 27.32 -1.61
CA ARG A 110 13.78 28.40 -2.26
C ARG A 110 14.25 28.55 -3.70
N TYR A 111 13.54 29.40 -4.45
CA TYR A 111 13.83 29.67 -5.86
C TYR A 111 13.77 28.38 -6.69
N GLU A 112 14.72 28.13 -7.59
CA GLU A 112 14.83 26.88 -8.35
C GLU A 112 15.40 25.71 -7.52
N GLY A 113 15.86 25.98 -6.29
CA GLY A 113 16.36 24.97 -5.36
C GLY A 113 17.76 25.28 -4.83
N ILE A 114 18.34 24.27 -4.19
CA ILE A 114 19.69 24.29 -3.62
C ILE A 114 20.66 23.76 -4.67
N ASP A 115 21.85 24.35 -4.78
CA ASP A 115 22.94 23.80 -5.60
C ASP A 115 23.17 22.31 -5.28
N ALA A 116 23.12 21.46 -6.31
CA ALA A 116 23.17 20.01 -6.15
C ALA A 116 24.42 19.51 -5.40
N ARG A 117 25.54 20.24 -5.48
CA ARG A 117 26.79 19.89 -4.78
C ARG A 117 26.63 19.97 -3.26
N VAL A 118 25.70 20.77 -2.75
CA VAL A 118 25.37 20.80 -1.31
C VAL A 118 24.78 19.47 -0.87
N LEU A 119 23.90 18.89 -1.69
CA LEU A 119 23.25 17.62 -1.40
C LEU A 119 24.28 16.48 -1.48
N GLU A 120 25.14 16.49 -2.50
CA GLU A 120 26.26 15.55 -2.61
C GLU A 120 27.20 15.63 -1.39
N HIS A 121 27.55 16.86 -0.96
CA HIS A 121 28.40 17.11 0.20
C HIS A 121 27.76 16.62 1.51
N ALA A 122 26.48 16.91 1.71
CA ALA A 122 25.75 16.45 2.89
C ALA A 122 25.60 14.91 2.92
N ALA A 123 25.27 14.29 1.78
CA ALA A 123 25.15 12.83 1.65
C ALA A 123 26.47 12.08 1.86
N ALA A 124 27.61 12.72 1.57
CA ALA A 124 28.93 12.16 1.87
C ALA A 124 29.28 12.17 3.37
N ARG A 125 28.62 13.03 4.17
CA ARG A 125 28.91 13.21 5.60
C ARG A 125 27.90 12.53 6.52
N THR A 126 26.64 12.40 6.09
CA THR A 126 25.58 11.84 6.91
C THR A 126 24.41 11.31 6.06
N GLU A 127 23.41 10.69 6.71
CA GLU A 127 22.18 10.25 6.04
C GLU A 127 21.42 11.46 5.47
N LEU A 128 21.19 11.48 4.15
CA LEU A 128 20.41 12.49 3.46
C LEU A 128 19.14 11.90 2.86
N LEU A 129 18.01 12.54 3.10
CA LEU A 129 16.70 12.16 2.59
C LEU A 129 16.05 13.34 1.85
N GLU A 130 15.90 13.21 0.54
CA GLU A 130 15.06 14.09 -0.26
C GLU A 130 13.60 13.66 -0.13
N VAL A 131 12.73 14.58 0.30
CA VAL A 131 11.33 14.28 0.63
C VAL A 131 10.38 15.22 -0.11
N SER A 132 9.41 14.63 -0.82
CA SER A 132 8.31 15.36 -1.47
C SER A 132 7.06 15.34 -0.59
N LEU A 133 6.40 16.49 -0.44
CA LEU A 133 5.11 16.55 0.27
C LEU A 133 3.94 16.01 -0.59
N GLY A 134 4.14 15.93 -1.91
CA GLY A 134 3.18 15.44 -2.89
C GLY A 134 3.46 15.98 -4.28
N ASP A 135 2.66 15.52 -5.26
CA ASP A 135 2.84 15.84 -6.69
C ASP A 135 2.33 17.24 -7.04
N TYR A 136 2.93 18.27 -6.45
CA TYR A 136 2.67 19.68 -6.68
C TYR A 136 3.89 20.53 -6.29
N VAL A 137 3.93 21.78 -6.76
CA VAL A 137 5.06 22.69 -6.51
C VAL A 137 4.66 23.76 -5.50
N LEU A 138 5.56 24.03 -4.54
CA LEU A 138 5.43 25.08 -3.53
C LEU A 138 6.52 26.14 -3.74
N ASN A 139 6.30 27.34 -3.20
CA ASN A 139 7.28 28.44 -3.27
C ASN A 139 8.55 28.20 -2.43
N GLY A 140 8.58 27.15 -1.60
CA GLY A 140 9.69 26.86 -0.69
C GLY A 140 9.44 25.65 0.21
N GLY A 141 10.53 25.17 0.81
CA GLY A 141 10.52 23.98 1.67
C GLY A 141 9.89 24.17 3.05
N GLU A 142 9.59 25.39 3.49
CA GLU A 142 9.15 25.68 4.87
C GLU A 142 7.78 25.06 5.19
N VAL A 143 6.84 25.10 4.24
CA VAL A 143 5.52 24.44 4.42
C VAL A 143 5.70 22.93 4.55
N ALA A 144 6.61 22.34 3.77
CA ALA A 144 6.92 20.92 3.86
C ALA A 144 7.64 20.57 5.17
N ALA A 145 8.54 21.44 5.65
CA ALA A 145 9.18 21.29 6.96
C ALA A 145 8.16 21.33 8.10
N LEU A 146 7.19 22.26 8.06
CA LEU A 146 6.09 22.33 9.03
C LEU A 146 5.29 21.01 9.05
N ALA A 147 4.81 20.57 7.90
CA ALA A 147 3.99 19.36 7.79
C ALA A 147 4.75 18.10 8.21
N LEU A 148 6.02 17.97 7.78
CA LEU A 148 6.88 16.85 8.15
C LEU A 148 7.14 16.82 9.65
N LEU A 149 7.57 17.94 10.24
CA LEU A 149 7.88 17.99 11.67
C LEU A 149 6.62 17.79 12.51
N GLU A 150 5.46 18.31 12.11
CA GLU A 150 4.20 18.06 12.82
C GLU A 150 3.84 16.57 12.84
N ALA A 151 4.00 15.88 11.70
CA ALA A 151 3.76 14.44 11.58
C ALA A 151 4.78 13.57 12.34
N VAL A 152 6.04 14.01 12.44
CA VAL A 152 7.09 13.30 13.17
C VAL A 152 6.97 13.51 14.68
N VAL A 153 6.87 14.77 15.11
CA VAL A 153 6.87 15.15 16.53
C VAL A 153 5.68 14.53 17.27
N ARG A 154 4.53 14.38 16.60
CA ARG A 154 3.35 13.75 17.20
C ARG A 154 3.52 12.29 17.59
N LEU A 155 4.50 11.60 16.99
CA LEU A 155 4.81 10.20 17.21
C LEU A 155 5.85 9.99 18.33
N LEU A 156 6.42 11.07 18.89
CA LEU A 156 7.41 10.97 19.95
C LEU A 156 6.81 10.35 21.23
N PRO A 157 7.55 9.46 21.92
CA PRO A 157 7.13 8.93 23.21
C PRO A 157 6.80 10.06 24.20
N GLY A 158 5.63 9.99 24.83
CA GLY A 158 5.16 11.01 25.79
C GLY A 158 4.49 12.24 25.16
N PHE A 159 4.38 12.31 23.83
CA PHE A 159 3.69 13.42 23.15
C PHE A 159 2.17 13.39 23.38
N MET A 160 1.52 12.26 23.10
CA MET A 160 0.07 12.08 23.31
C MET A 160 -0.24 11.46 24.67
N GLY A 161 -1.28 11.96 25.32
CA GLY A 161 -1.72 11.49 26.64
C GLY A 161 -2.40 10.11 26.63
N ASN A 162 -2.97 9.70 25.50
CA ASN A 162 -3.57 8.37 25.33
C ASN A 162 -2.95 7.67 24.11
N PRO A 163 -2.10 6.64 24.32
CA PRO A 163 -1.50 5.86 23.23
C PRO A 163 -2.52 5.22 22.28
N ALA A 164 -3.72 4.88 22.78
CA ALA A 164 -4.77 4.29 21.97
C ALA A 164 -5.29 5.22 20.85
N SER A 165 -5.11 6.54 21.00
CA SER A 165 -5.49 7.50 19.97
C SER A 165 -4.63 7.41 18.71
N LEU A 166 -3.39 6.93 18.79
CA LEU A 166 -2.56 6.69 17.59
C LEU A 166 -3.01 5.46 16.80
N VAL A 167 -3.60 4.45 17.45
CA VAL A 167 -3.87 3.16 16.82
C VAL A 167 -5.05 3.23 15.85
N GLU A 168 -6.06 4.09 16.12
CA GLU A 168 -7.28 4.18 15.31
C GLU A 168 -7.22 5.25 14.19
N GLU A 169 -6.06 5.87 13.96
CA GLU A 169 -5.92 6.97 13.00
C GLU A 169 -5.76 6.50 11.55
N SER A 170 -6.09 7.41 10.61
CA SER A 170 -5.92 7.14 9.18
C SER A 170 -4.47 6.76 8.86
N HIS A 171 -4.29 5.76 7.99
CA HIS A 171 -3.00 5.24 7.51
C HIS A 171 -2.16 4.44 8.52
N GLU A 172 -2.59 4.30 9.78
CA GLU A 172 -1.85 3.50 10.77
C GLU A 172 -1.98 2.00 10.51
N ASP A 173 -3.22 1.55 10.21
CA ASP A 173 -3.56 0.23 9.67
C ASP A 173 -3.79 0.25 8.15
N GLY A 174 -3.33 1.30 7.46
CA GLY A 174 -3.49 1.46 6.01
C GLY A 174 -4.91 1.79 5.53
N LEU A 175 -5.87 2.05 6.42
CA LEU A 175 -7.22 2.49 6.07
C LEU A 175 -7.47 3.95 6.47
N LEU A 176 -8.51 4.56 5.90
CA LEU A 176 -9.03 5.86 6.35
C LEU A 176 -9.88 5.70 7.61
N GLU A 177 -9.85 6.71 8.48
CA GLU A 177 -10.64 6.75 9.71
C GLU A 177 -12.15 6.82 9.43
N TYR A 178 -12.92 6.19 10.32
CA TYR A 178 -14.39 6.22 10.31
C TYR A 178 -14.92 7.66 10.56
N PRO A 179 -16.18 7.97 10.20
CA PRO A 179 -16.76 9.27 10.52
C PRO A 179 -16.94 9.43 12.03
N VAL A 180 -16.50 10.57 12.55
CA VAL A 180 -16.59 10.93 13.97
C VAL A 180 -17.79 11.85 14.21
N TYR A 181 -18.41 11.69 15.38
CA TYR A 181 -19.58 12.44 15.80
C TYR A 181 -19.37 12.96 17.22
N THR A 182 -19.93 14.13 17.52
CA THR A 182 -19.96 14.69 18.86
C THR A 182 -21.34 15.27 19.15
N LYS A 183 -21.56 15.73 20.38
CA LYS A 183 -22.83 16.36 20.78
C LYS A 183 -23.08 17.62 19.96
N PRO A 184 -24.36 17.95 19.64
CA PRO A 184 -25.60 17.29 20.06
C PRO A 184 -25.97 16.04 19.23
N ALA A 185 -26.89 15.21 19.74
CA ALA A 185 -27.30 13.95 19.08
C ALA A 185 -28.04 14.14 17.75
N ALA A 186 -28.65 15.31 17.54
CA ALA A 186 -29.26 15.71 16.28
C ALA A 186 -28.90 17.15 15.95
N TRP A 187 -28.55 17.40 14.69
CA TRP A 187 -28.23 18.74 14.18
C TRP A 187 -28.81 18.91 12.78
N ARG A 188 -29.70 19.89 12.59
CA ARG A 188 -30.36 20.19 11.30
C ARG A 188 -31.04 18.97 10.64
N GLY A 189 -31.68 18.13 11.45
CA GLY A 189 -32.34 16.90 10.98
C GLY A 189 -31.38 15.74 10.66
N LEU A 190 -30.07 15.90 10.94
CA LEU A 190 -29.07 14.83 10.82
C LEU A 190 -28.82 14.24 12.21
N GLU A 191 -29.11 12.95 12.37
CA GLU A 191 -28.93 12.23 13.63
C GLU A 191 -27.58 11.51 13.69
N VAL A 192 -27.03 11.41 14.89
CA VAL A 192 -25.91 10.51 15.17
C VAL A 192 -26.39 9.06 15.00
N PRO A 193 -25.63 8.18 14.31
CA PRO A 193 -25.99 6.77 14.17
C PRO A 193 -26.34 6.12 15.52
N ALA A 194 -27.51 5.49 15.61
CA ALA A 194 -28.03 4.93 16.87
C ALA A 194 -27.06 3.95 17.56
N VAL A 195 -26.26 3.20 16.78
CA VAL A 195 -25.20 2.32 17.31
C VAL A 195 -24.14 3.06 18.13
N LEU A 196 -23.85 4.33 17.82
CA LEU A 196 -22.91 5.15 18.60
C LEU A 196 -23.50 5.65 19.91
N LEU A 197 -24.82 5.55 20.08
CA LEU A 197 -25.56 5.95 21.28
C LEU A 197 -25.92 4.75 22.17
N SER A 198 -25.64 3.50 21.73
CA SER A 198 -26.10 2.28 22.42
C SER A 198 -25.28 1.91 23.65
N GLY A 199 -24.03 2.40 23.76
CA GLY A 199 -23.07 1.96 24.77
C GLY A 199 -22.48 0.56 24.53
N ASP A 200 -22.88 -0.13 23.46
CA ASP A 200 -22.34 -1.44 23.08
C ASP A 200 -20.97 -1.27 22.38
N HIS A 201 -19.89 -1.45 23.14
CA HIS A 201 -18.53 -1.32 22.64
C HIS A 201 -18.22 -2.25 21.46
N GLY A 202 -18.79 -3.47 21.44
CA GLY A 202 -18.58 -4.43 20.35
C GLY A 202 -19.26 -4.00 19.07
N ALA A 203 -20.53 -3.59 19.16
CA ALA A 203 -21.29 -3.07 18.03
C ALA A 203 -20.68 -1.76 17.48
N ILE A 204 -20.21 -0.88 18.37
CA ILE A 204 -19.52 0.37 17.99
C ILE A 204 -18.21 0.06 17.24
N ALA A 205 -17.38 -0.84 17.76
CA ALA A 205 -16.12 -1.22 17.11
C ALA A 205 -16.37 -1.86 15.73
N ALA A 206 -17.34 -2.77 15.62
CA ALA A 206 -17.73 -3.37 14.35
C ALA A 206 -18.23 -2.33 13.33
N TRP A 207 -19.05 -1.39 13.79
CA TRP A 207 -19.53 -0.29 12.95
C TRP A 207 -18.38 0.62 12.49
N ARG A 208 -17.46 0.98 13.38
CA ARG A 208 -16.27 1.79 13.06
C ARG A 208 -15.41 1.12 11.99
N ALA A 209 -15.11 -0.16 12.16
CA ALA A 209 -14.36 -0.94 11.18
C ALA A 209 -15.07 -0.99 9.80
N ALA A 210 -16.39 -1.21 9.79
CA ALA A 210 -17.16 -1.22 8.56
C ALA A 210 -17.16 0.15 7.85
N GLN A 211 -17.30 1.24 8.61
CA GLN A 211 -17.27 2.60 8.06
C GLN A 211 -15.89 2.99 7.54
N SER A 212 -14.81 2.63 8.25
CA SER A 212 -13.44 2.85 7.80
C SER A 212 -13.19 2.16 6.45
N ARG A 213 -13.56 0.88 6.32
CA ARG A 213 -13.46 0.14 5.05
C ARG A 213 -14.28 0.77 3.93
N ARG A 214 -15.54 1.13 4.21
CA ARG A 214 -16.42 1.78 3.23
C ARG A 214 -15.83 3.10 2.74
N ARG A 215 -15.41 3.96 3.65
CA ARG A 215 -14.84 5.28 3.33
C ARG A 215 -13.53 5.15 2.55
N THR A 216 -12.70 4.17 2.90
CA THR A 216 -11.48 3.86 2.16
C THR A 216 -11.81 3.39 0.74
N ALA A 217 -12.78 2.49 0.58
CA ALA A 217 -13.26 2.05 -0.73
C ALA A 217 -13.75 3.21 -1.62
N GLU A 218 -14.49 4.14 -1.02
CA GLU A 218 -15.09 5.27 -1.73
C GLU A 218 -14.06 6.35 -2.11
N ARG A 219 -13.07 6.63 -1.25
CA ARG A 219 -12.19 7.81 -1.39
C ARG A 219 -10.74 7.52 -1.73
N ARG A 220 -10.24 6.37 -1.27
CA ARG A 220 -8.84 5.93 -1.45
C ARG A 220 -8.82 4.42 -1.74
N PRO A 221 -9.46 3.97 -2.84
CA PRO A 221 -9.50 2.55 -3.19
C PRO A 221 -8.10 1.94 -3.38
N ASP A 222 -7.10 2.78 -3.69
CA ASP A 222 -5.68 2.41 -3.72
C ASP A 222 -5.17 1.88 -2.36
N LEU A 223 -5.68 2.40 -1.24
CA LEU A 223 -5.26 1.97 0.10
C LEU A 223 -5.85 0.62 0.51
N LEU A 224 -7.03 0.25 -0.01
CA LEU A 224 -7.59 -1.09 0.19
C LEU A 224 -6.70 -2.22 -0.36
N THR A 225 -5.80 -1.84 -1.26
CA THR A 225 -4.86 -2.73 -1.95
C THR A 225 -3.58 -2.91 -1.12
N ALA A 226 -3.24 -1.98 -0.22
CA ALA A 226 -2.02 -2.02 0.60
C ALA A 226 -2.21 -2.73 1.96
N THR A 227 -3.43 -3.02 2.38
CA THR A 227 -3.71 -3.64 3.68
C THR A 227 -3.80 -5.16 3.56
N THR A 228 -2.64 -5.82 3.50
CA THR A 228 -2.54 -7.22 3.90
C THR A 228 -1.21 -7.39 4.62
N ALA A 229 -1.27 -7.80 5.88
CA ALA A 229 -0.08 -8.11 6.66
C ALA A 229 0.81 -9.10 5.87
N PRO A 230 2.15 -8.92 5.87
CA PRO A 230 3.03 -9.91 5.28
C PRO A 230 2.96 -11.19 6.14
N GLY A 231 2.48 -12.29 5.57
CA GLY A 231 2.72 -13.61 6.18
C GLY A 231 1.70 -14.72 5.91
N GLU A 232 0.43 -14.42 5.59
CA GLU A 232 -0.56 -15.48 5.39
C GLU A 232 -1.27 -15.35 4.04
N LEU A 233 -0.88 -16.21 3.10
CA LEU A 233 -1.61 -16.42 1.84
C LEU A 233 -2.95 -17.08 2.18
N LEU A 234 -3.95 -16.27 2.51
CA LEU A 234 -5.31 -16.68 2.83
C LEU A 234 -6.12 -16.89 1.55
N VAL A 235 -6.82 -18.02 1.48
CA VAL A 235 -7.81 -18.29 0.43
C VAL A 235 -9.13 -17.69 0.88
N ARG A 236 -9.71 -16.78 0.09
CA ARG A 236 -11.02 -16.17 0.37
C ARG A 236 -11.95 -16.25 -0.84
N PRO A 237 -13.27 -16.19 -0.64
CA PRO A 237 -14.20 -16.00 -1.75
C PRO A 237 -13.86 -14.75 -2.57
N ALA A 238 -13.97 -14.86 -3.89
CA ALA A 238 -13.84 -13.74 -4.82
C ALA A 238 -15.05 -12.81 -4.70
N VAL A 239 -14.81 -11.52 -4.83
CA VAL A 239 -15.87 -10.50 -4.92
C VAL A 239 -15.84 -9.86 -6.30
N ARG A 240 -16.90 -9.12 -6.66
CA ARG A 240 -17.00 -8.43 -7.96
C ARG A 240 -15.79 -7.52 -8.25
N ALA A 241 -15.21 -6.90 -7.22
CA ALA A 241 -14.02 -6.06 -7.35
C ALA A 241 -12.76 -6.83 -7.81
N ASP A 242 -12.70 -8.15 -7.61
CA ASP A 242 -11.59 -8.98 -8.06
C ASP A 242 -11.63 -9.25 -9.58
N ALA A 243 -12.75 -8.97 -10.28
CA ALA A 243 -12.95 -9.39 -11.68
C ALA A 243 -11.89 -8.86 -12.65
N GLY A 244 -11.44 -7.61 -12.48
CA GLY A 244 -10.39 -7.02 -13.31
C GLY A 244 -9.04 -7.71 -13.14
N GLU A 245 -8.64 -7.97 -11.90
CA GLU A 245 -7.40 -8.70 -11.61
C GLU A 245 -7.49 -10.19 -11.93
N LEU A 246 -8.67 -10.81 -11.80
CA LEU A 246 -8.93 -12.17 -12.23
C LEU A 246 -8.75 -12.30 -13.75
N LEU A 247 -9.25 -11.34 -14.53
CA LEU A 247 -9.02 -11.32 -15.97
C LEU A 247 -7.53 -11.18 -16.30
N THR A 248 -6.81 -10.33 -15.59
CA THR A 248 -5.35 -10.16 -15.76
C THR A 248 -4.58 -11.44 -15.42
N LEU A 249 -4.86 -12.05 -14.25
CA LEU A 249 -4.24 -13.31 -13.84
C LEU A 249 -4.57 -14.42 -14.85
N GLN A 250 -5.83 -14.49 -15.30
CA GLN A 250 -6.26 -15.44 -16.31
C GLN A 250 -5.46 -15.27 -17.61
N ARG A 251 -5.31 -14.05 -18.13
CA ARG A 251 -4.49 -13.83 -19.34
C ARG A 251 -3.04 -14.25 -19.13
N ALA A 252 -2.45 -13.95 -17.98
CA ALA A 252 -1.08 -14.34 -17.66
C ALA A 252 -0.91 -15.87 -17.56
N CYS A 253 -1.85 -16.57 -16.93
CA CYS A 253 -1.78 -18.03 -16.75
C CYS A 253 -2.03 -18.80 -18.07
N TRP A 254 -2.97 -18.33 -18.90
CA TRP A 254 -3.34 -19.08 -20.11
C TRP A 254 -2.46 -18.82 -21.32
N LEU A 255 -1.60 -17.79 -21.30
CA LEU A 255 -0.57 -17.63 -22.33
C LEU A 255 0.34 -18.87 -22.40
N THR A 256 0.80 -19.37 -21.26
CA THR A 256 1.63 -20.58 -21.19
C THR A 256 0.85 -21.81 -21.64
N GLU A 257 -0.40 -21.97 -21.21
CA GLU A 257 -1.24 -23.11 -21.62
C GLU A 257 -1.50 -23.12 -23.14
N GLN A 258 -1.68 -21.94 -23.75
CA GLN A 258 -1.86 -21.80 -25.20
C GLN A 258 -0.57 -22.12 -25.97
N GLN A 259 0.60 -21.77 -25.42
CA GLN A 259 1.91 -22.17 -25.97
C GLN A 259 2.13 -23.68 -25.87
N GLU A 260 1.70 -24.31 -24.76
CA GLU A 260 1.82 -25.77 -24.55
C GLU A 260 0.80 -26.58 -25.37
N ASN A 261 -0.31 -25.97 -25.78
CA ASN A 261 -1.39 -26.61 -26.53
C ASN A 261 -1.71 -25.80 -27.81
N PRO A 262 -0.78 -25.72 -28.78
CA PRO A 262 -0.97 -24.91 -29.98
C PRO A 262 -2.19 -25.39 -30.79
N GLY A 263 -3.01 -24.45 -31.24
CA GLY A 263 -4.22 -24.72 -32.03
C GLY A 263 -5.46 -25.13 -31.21
N VAL A 264 -5.33 -25.34 -29.90
CA VAL A 264 -6.48 -25.58 -29.01
C VAL A 264 -7.15 -24.25 -28.68
N HIS A 265 -8.46 -24.15 -28.96
CA HIS A 265 -9.23 -23.00 -28.51
C HIS A 265 -9.45 -23.09 -26.99
N ILE A 266 -8.92 -22.11 -26.25
CA ILE A 266 -9.06 -22.05 -24.80
C ILE A 266 -9.99 -20.88 -24.44
N PRO A 267 -11.25 -21.14 -24.05
CA PRO A 267 -12.22 -20.07 -23.78
C PRO A 267 -11.73 -19.03 -22.75
N ALA A 268 -10.96 -19.47 -21.74
CA ALA A 268 -10.37 -18.59 -20.73
C ALA A 268 -9.51 -17.46 -21.33
N ALA A 269 -8.77 -17.76 -22.40
CA ALA A 269 -7.87 -16.80 -23.01
C ALA A 269 -8.62 -15.66 -23.73
N HIS A 270 -9.90 -15.87 -24.02
CA HIS A 270 -10.73 -14.99 -24.84
C HIS A 270 -11.91 -14.35 -24.10
N GLU A 271 -12.16 -14.73 -22.84
CA GLU A 271 -13.20 -14.12 -22.01
C GLU A 271 -12.98 -12.61 -21.83
N THR A 272 -14.07 -11.86 -21.91
CA THR A 272 -14.18 -10.44 -21.61
C THR A 272 -14.34 -10.21 -20.10
N LEU A 273 -14.14 -8.96 -19.66
CA LEU A 273 -14.40 -8.59 -18.26
C LEU A 273 -15.85 -8.86 -17.85
N ALA A 274 -16.81 -8.63 -18.75
CA ALA A 274 -18.22 -8.88 -18.48
C ALA A 274 -18.47 -10.39 -18.21
N GLU A 275 -17.92 -11.26 -19.04
CA GLU A 275 -18.04 -12.72 -18.86
C GLU A 275 -17.35 -13.21 -17.57
N VAL A 276 -16.23 -12.60 -17.17
CA VAL A 276 -15.59 -12.88 -15.87
C VAL A 276 -16.51 -12.47 -14.71
N VAL A 277 -17.14 -11.30 -14.79
CA VAL A 277 -18.11 -10.83 -13.78
C VAL A 277 -19.30 -11.78 -13.69
N ASP A 278 -19.87 -12.21 -14.82
CA ASP A 278 -20.98 -13.16 -14.85
C ASP A 278 -20.56 -14.53 -14.30
N GLY A 279 -19.32 -14.95 -14.60
CA GLY A 279 -18.73 -16.17 -14.07
C GLY A 279 -18.65 -16.21 -12.54
N LEU A 280 -18.46 -15.06 -11.88
CA LEU A 280 -18.44 -14.97 -10.41
C LEU A 280 -19.81 -15.28 -9.77
N ALA A 281 -20.92 -15.07 -10.49
CA ALA A 281 -22.25 -15.45 -10.02
C ALA A 281 -22.55 -16.94 -10.25
N ALA A 282 -21.97 -17.52 -11.30
CA ALA A 282 -22.21 -18.91 -11.70
C ALA A 282 -21.26 -19.93 -11.03
N TRP A 283 -20.17 -19.47 -10.43
CA TRP A 283 -19.14 -20.32 -9.82
C TRP A 283 -18.77 -19.85 -8.41
N SER A 284 -18.56 -20.80 -7.51
CA SER A 284 -17.87 -20.52 -6.25
C SER A 284 -16.39 -20.29 -6.56
N THR A 285 -16.00 -19.03 -6.66
CA THR A 285 -14.64 -18.62 -7.02
C THR A 285 -13.90 -18.16 -5.78
N TYR A 286 -12.65 -18.60 -5.64
CA TYR A 286 -11.78 -18.32 -4.52
C TYR A 286 -10.46 -17.74 -5.02
N VAL A 287 -9.93 -16.76 -4.31
CA VAL A 287 -8.71 -16.04 -4.66
C VAL A 287 -7.72 -16.06 -3.51
N VAL A 288 -6.44 -15.96 -3.87
CA VAL A 288 -5.34 -15.74 -2.94
C VAL A 288 -4.61 -14.48 -3.37
N ARG A 289 -4.36 -13.62 -2.39
CA ARG A 289 -3.58 -12.39 -2.57
C ARG A 289 -2.28 -12.48 -1.79
N ASP A 290 -1.26 -11.85 -2.35
CA ASP A 290 0.05 -11.63 -1.73
C ASP A 290 0.23 -10.10 -1.64
N GLY A 291 -0.06 -9.54 -0.47
CA GLY A 291 -0.35 -8.12 -0.32
C GLY A 291 -1.44 -7.66 -1.29
N ALA A 292 -1.09 -6.65 -2.09
CA ALA A 292 -1.93 -6.05 -3.13
C ALA A 292 -2.30 -6.96 -4.28
N ARG A 293 -1.53 -8.01 -4.55
CA ARG A 293 -1.57 -8.68 -5.84
C ARG A 293 -2.38 -9.95 -5.79
N LEU A 294 -3.33 -10.12 -6.71
CA LEU A 294 -3.99 -11.41 -6.93
C LEU A 294 -2.98 -12.39 -7.56
N VAL A 295 -2.51 -13.34 -6.76
CA VAL A 295 -1.46 -14.30 -7.14
C VAL A 295 -1.98 -15.70 -7.43
N GLY A 296 -3.24 -15.98 -7.07
CA GLY A 296 -3.85 -17.27 -7.37
C GLY A 296 -5.37 -17.24 -7.30
N SER A 297 -5.99 -18.16 -8.02
CA SER A 297 -7.45 -18.31 -8.05
C SER A 297 -7.82 -19.76 -8.37
N VAL A 298 -8.98 -20.18 -7.91
CA VAL A 298 -9.63 -21.44 -8.30
C VAL A 298 -11.13 -21.25 -8.27
N ARG A 299 -11.87 -21.97 -9.10
CA ARG A 299 -13.34 -21.95 -9.04
C ARG A 299 -13.89 -23.36 -9.02
N ALA A 300 -15.04 -23.54 -8.38
CA ALA A 300 -15.73 -24.81 -8.37
C ALA A 300 -17.26 -24.66 -8.35
N ARG A 301 -17.96 -25.70 -8.81
CA ARG A 301 -19.42 -25.80 -8.80
C ARG A 301 -19.88 -27.26 -8.95
N PRO A 302 -21.15 -27.59 -8.68
CA PRO A 302 -21.74 -28.83 -9.15
C PRO A 302 -21.74 -28.87 -10.69
N GLU A 303 -21.43 -30.00 -11.31
CA GLU A 303 -21.46 -30.17 -12.78
C GLU A 303 -22.80 -29.69 -13.39
N VAL A 304 -23.90 -30.08 -12.74
CA VAL A 304 -25.25 -29.59 -12.97
C VAL A 304 -25.93 -29.43 -11.61
N ALA A 305 -27.00 -28.63 -11.53
CA ALA A 305 -27.75 -28.46 -10.29
C ALA A 305 -28.20 -29.83 -9.73
N GLY A 306 -27.84 -30.12 -8.47
CA GLY A 306 -28.14 -31.40 -7.83
C GLY A 306 -27.18 -32.55 -8.16
N SER A 307 -26.14 -32.34 -8.97
CA SER A 307 -25.12 -33.36 -9.26
C SER A 307 -24.31 -33.72 -8.03
N THR A 308 -23.97 -35.00 -7.89
CA THR A 308 -22.98 -35.48 -6.91
C THR A 308 -21.55 -35.33 -7.41
N VAL A 309 -21.34 -34.75 -8.60
CA VAL A 309 -20.03 -34.50 -9.21
C VAL A 309 -19.67 -33.03 -9.06
N TRP A 310 -18.53 -32.78 -8.41
CA TRP A 310 -18.00 -31.43 -8.17
C TRP A 310 -16.93 -31.10 -9.20
N GLU A 311 -17.18 -30.07 -9.99
CA GLU A 311 -16.28 -29.61 -11.03
C GLU A 311 -15.38 -28.50 -10.49
N VAL A 312 -14.07 -28.73 -10.59
CA VAL A 312 -13.04 -27.72 -10.31
C VAL A 312 -12.50 -27.19 -11.63
N GLY A 313 -12.43 -25.87 -11.73
CA GLY A 313 -11.96 -25.17 -12.91
C GLY A 313 -11.09 -23.96 -12.54
N ARG A 314 -10.49 -23.37 -13.57
CA ARG A 314 -9.64 -22.17 -13.49
C ARG A 314 -8.66 -22.17 -12.32
N LEU A 315 -7.94 -23.28 -12.12
CA LEU A 315 -6.84 -23.31 -11.17
C LEU A 315 -5.67 -22.48 -11.72
N MET A 316 -5.49 -21.29 -11.15
CA MET A 316 -4.54 -20.28 -11.58
C MET A 316 -3.51 -20.01 -10.49
N VAL A 317 -2.26 -19.91 -10.90
CA VAL A 317 -1.16 -19.38 -10.09
C VAL A 317 -0.32 -18.48 -10.99
N ALA A 318 -0.11 -17.24 -10.54
CA ALA A 318 0.68 -16.24 -11.26
C ALA A 318 2.04 -16.83 -11.66
N PRO A 319 2.52 -16.63 -12.91
CA PRO A 319 3.72 -17.32 -13.42
C PRO A 319 4.96 -17.26 -12.52
N ASP A 320 5.22 -16.12 -11.89
CA ASP A 320 6.33 -15.89 -10.98
C ASP A 320 6.12 -16.44 -9.54
N ARG A 321 4.90 -16.90 -9.21
CA ARG A 321 4.56 -17.54 -7.92
C ARG A 321 4.40 -19.04 -8.03
N GLN A 322 4.74 -19.60 -9.20
CA GLN A 322 4.70 -21.02 -9.48
C GLN A 322 5.80 -21.80 -8.74
N GLY A 323 5.59 -23.10 -8.50
CA GLY A 323 6.56 -23.96 -7.78
C GLY A 323 6.51 -23.89 -6.26
N GLY A 324 5.90 -22.84 -5.68
CA GLY A 324 5.78 -22.65 -4.21
C GLY A 324 4.61 -23.38 -3.54
N GLY A 325 4.01 -24.40 -4.15
CA GLY A 325 2.89 -25.17 -3.57
C GLY A 325 1.51 -24.49 -3.57
N LEU A 326 1.39 -23.23 -3.98
CA LEU A 326 0.12 -22.49 -3.99
C LEU A 326 -1.00 -23.17 -4.79
N GLY A 327 -0.68 -23.73 -5.97
CA GLY A 327 -1.67 -24.42 -6.80
C GLY A 327 -2.24 -25.68 -6.13
N ARG A 328 -1.44 -26.37 -5.31
CA ARG A 328 -1.90 -27.49 -4.49
C ARG A 328 -2.87 -27.01 -3.41
N ARG A 329 -2.52 -25.95 -2.69
CA ARG A 329 -3.36 -25.36 -1.64
C ARG A 329 -4.72 -24.89 -2.17
N LEU A 330 -4.73 -24.21 -3.31
CA LEU A 330 -5.96 -23.78 -3.99
C LEU A 330 -6.82 -24.98 -4.41
N LEU A 331 -6.20 -26.00 -5.00
CA LEU A 331 -6.90 -27.22 -5.39
C LEU A 331 -7.51 -27.90 -4.16
N GLU A 332 -6.75 -28.11 -3.09
CA GLU A 332 -7.23 -28.70 -1.83
C GLU A 332 -8.43 -27.91 -1.27
N HIS A 333 -8.31 -26.58 -1.17
CA HIS A 333 -9.42 -25.73 -0.74
C HIS A 333 -10.68 -25.92 -1.59
N ALA A 334 -10.54 -25.96 -2.93
CA ALA A 334 -11.68 -26.16 -3.83
C ALA A 334 -12.38 -27.53 -3.67
N LEU A 335 -11.66 -28.55 -3.18
CA LEU A 335 -12.23 -29.87 -2.88
C LEU A 335 -12.88 -29.92 -1.50
N ASP A 336 -12.32 -29.20 -0.53
CA ASP A 336 -12.77 -29.18 0.85
C ASP A 336 -14.10 -28.42 1.01
N VAL A 337 -14.30 -27.35 0.22
CA VAL A 337 -15.57 -26.59 0.20
C VAL A 337 -16.72 -27.31 -0.52
N ALA A 338 -16.50 -28.51 -1.05
CA ALA A 338 -17.52 -29.26 -1.76
C ALA A 338 -18.62 -29.76 -0.78
N PRO A 339 -19.92 -29.55 -1.09
CA PRO A 339 -21.02 -30.01 -0.24
C PRO A 339 -20.97 -31.50 0.07
N ASP A 340 -21.45 -31.95 1.23
CA ASP A 340 -21.36 -33.35 1.69
C ASP A 340 -21.98 -34.38 0.72
N ALA A 341 -22.96 -33.95 -0.08
CA ALA A 341 -23.60 -34.79 -1.10
C ALA A 341 -22.67 -35.16 -2.28
N VAL A 342 -21.54 -34.48 -2.44
CA VAL A 342 -20.56 -34.73 -3.51
C VAL A 342 -19.86 -36.07 -3.27
N THR A 343 -19.88 -36.95 -4.27
CA THR A 343 -19.25 -38.28 -4.25
C THR A 343 -18.01 -38.37 -5.13
N SER A 344 -17.84 -37.46 -6.08
CA SER A 344 -16.63 -37.40 -6.91
C SER A 344 -16.30 -35.99 -7.36
N TYR A 345 -15.03 -35.78 -7.69
CA TYR A 345 -14.48 -34.55 -8.22
C TYR A 345 -14.05 -34.75 -9.66
N ARG A 346 -14.18 -33.71 -10.48
CA ARG A 346 -13.63 -33.66 -11.83
C ARG A 346 -12.99 -32.33 -12.16
N LEU A 347 -12.06 -32.35 -13.12
CA LEU A 347 -11.45 -31.14 -13.69
C LEU A 347 -10.99 -31.42 -15.12
N LEU A 348 -10.90 -30.36 -15.93
CA LEU A 348 -10.44 -30.41 -17.32
C LEU A 348 -9.08 -29.73 -17.46
N THR A 349 -8.17 -30.30 -18.25
CA THR A 349 -6.88 -29.69 -18.58
C THR A 349 -6.45 -30.05 -20.00
N GLY A 350 -5.56 -29.24 -20.60
CA GLY A 350 -4.95 -29.56 -21.89
C GLY A 350 -4.13 -30.85 -21.84
N ARG A 351 -4.07 -31.58 -22.96
CA ARG A 351 -3.27 -32.81 -23.10
C ARG A 351 -1.77 -32.53 -23.01
N GLY A 352 -1.32 -31.36 -23.45
CA GLY A 352 0.06 -30.89 -23.39
C GLY A 352 0.50 -30.37 -22.02
N SER A 353 -0.43 -30.13 -21.09
CA SER A 353 -0.16 -29.49 -19.78
C SER A 353 0.50 -30.44 -18.77
N VAL A 354 1.71 -30.93 -19.07
CA VAL A 354 2.43 -31.96 -18.31
C VAL A 354 2.54 -31.62 -16.82
N ARG A 355 2.75 -30.34 -16.51
CA ARG A 355 2.86 -29.87 -15.12
C ARG A 355 1.55 -30.02 -14.36
N ASN A 356 0.43 -29.64 -14.96
CA ASN A 356 -0.89 -29.78 -14.37
C ASN A 356 -1.22 -31.26 -14.14
N HIS A 357 -0.87 -32.14 -15.09
CA HIS A 357 -1.07 -33.58 -14.94
C HIS A 357 -0.31 -34.14 -13.72
N ARG A 358 0.93 -33.69 -13.46
CA ARG A 358 1.68 -34.08 -12.26
C ARG A 358 0.98 -33.63 -10.97
N LEU A 359 0.53 -32.37 -10.92
CA LEU A 359 -0.21 -31.83 -9.79
C LEU A 359 -1.49 -32.63 -9.50
N TYR A 360 -2.28 -32.91 -10.53
CA TYR A 360 -3.56 -33.62 -10.37
C TYR A 360 -3.36 -35.08 -9.96
N ARG A 361 -2.38 -35.78 -10.54
CA ARG A 361 -2.05 -37.15 -10.12
C ARG A 361 -1.57 -37.19 -8.67
N ALA A 362 -0.73 -36.24 -8.25
CA ALA A 362 -0.29 -36.12 -6.86
C ALA A 362 -1.48 -35.85 -5.91
N ALA A 363 -2.48 -35.09 -6.36
CA ALA A 363 -3.73 -34.85 -5.63
C ALA A 363 -4.74 -36.02 -5.73
N GLY A 364 -4.37 -37.16 -6.30
CA GLY A 364 -5.19 -38.38 -6.36
C GLY A 364 -6.18 -38.44 -7.53
N PHE A 365 -6.11 -37.51 -8.48
CA PHE A 365 -6.90 -37.58 -9.70
C PHE A 365 -6.31 -38.55 -10.72
N ARG A 366 -7.19 -39.16 -11.52
CA ARG A 366 -6.82 -40.05 -12.63
C ARG A 366 -7.36 -39.47 -13.94
N ALA A 367 -6.52 -39.47 -14.97
CA ALA A 367 -6.93 -39.12 -16.32
C ALA A 367 -8.02 -40.10 -16.81
N ARG A 368 -8.97 -39.56 -17.58
CA ARG A 368 -10.12 -40.26 -18.13
C ARG A 368 -10.19 -39.99 -19.64
N PRO A 369 -9.26 -40.53 -20.44
CA PRO A 369 -9.26 -40.34 -21.89
C PRO A 369 -10.51 -40.92 -22.59
N GLU A 370 -11.24 -41.80 -21.91
CA GLU A 370 -12.49 -42.40 -22.36
C GLU A 370 -13.70 -41.46 -22.24
N LEU A 371 -13.60 -40.38 -21.47
CA LEU A 371 -14.67 -39.38 -21.35
C LEU A 371 -14.58 -38.37 -22.48
N ASP A 372 -15.74 -38.00 -23.03
CA ASP A 372 -15.84 -36.98 -24.06
C ASP A 372 -15.32 -35.64 -23.54
N ALA A 373 -14.28 -35.12 -24.18
CA ALA A 373 -13.58 -33.90 -23.80
C ALA A 373 -13.36 -33.05 -25.05
N PRO A 374 -13.35 -31.70 -24.92
CA PRO A 374 -13.00 -30.83 -26.03
C PRO A 374 -11.66 -31.20 -26.68
N ASP A 375 -11.52 -30.97 -27.98
CA ASP A 375 -10.31 -31.29 -28.74
C ASP A 375 -9.06 -30.72 -28.06
N GLY A 376 -8.06 -31.59 -27.87
CA GLY A 376 -6.81 -31.24 -27.20
C GLY A 376 -6.88 -31.21 -25.67
N ALA A 377 -8.01 -31.54 -25.05
CA ALA A 377 -8.17 -31.64 -23.59
C ALA A 377 -8.36 -33.08 -23.09
N VAL A 378 -8.30 -33.25 -21.78
CA VAL A 378 -8.56 -34.52 -21.08
C VAL A 378 -9.17 -34.27 -19.72
N TRP A 379 -10.19 -35.06 -19.37
CA TRP A 379 -10.80 -35.03 -18.05
C TRP A 379 -9.95 -35.78 -17.03
N PHE A 380 -9.91 -35.27 -15.80
CA PHE A 380 -9.36 -35.92 -14.63
C PHE A 380 -10.46 -36.09 -13.60
N THR A 381 -10.54 -37.26 -12.96
CA THR A 381 -11.54 -37.52 -11.89
C THR A 381 -10.91 -38.11 -10.64
N ARG A 382 -11.53 -37.84 -9.49
CA ARG A 382 -11.14 -38.38 -8.18
C ARG A 382 -12.41 -38.72 -7.38
N PRO A 383 -12.59 -39.95 -6.88
CA PRO A 383 -13.67 -40.23 -5.94
C PRO A 383 -13.43 -39.51 -4.61
N ARG A 384 -14.48 -38.99 -3.98
CA ARG A 384 -14.41 -38.45 -2.61
C ARG A 384 -14.40 -39.64 -1.65
N ARG A 385 -13.32 -39.79 -0.90
CA ARG A 385 -13.28 -40.78 0.20
C ARG A 385 -14.17 -40.23 1.31
N ARG A 386 -15.14 -41.04 1.76
CA ARG A 386 -15.99 -40.73 2.91
C ARG A 386 -15.17 -40.79 4.20
#